data_AF-A0A1V5FN12-F1
#
_entry.id   AF-A0A1V5FN12-F1
#
_cell.length_a   1.000
_cell.length_b   1.000
_cell.length_c   1.000
_cell.angle_alpha   90.00
_cell.angle_beta   90.00
_cell.angle_gamma   90.00
#
_symmetry.space_group_name_H-M   'P 1'
#
loop_
_entity.id
_entity.type
_entity.pdbx_description
1 polymer ?
#
loop_
_entity_poly.entity_id
_entity_poly.type
_entity_poly.pdbx_seq_one_letter_code
_entity_poly.pdbx_strand_id
1 'polypeptide(L)'
;MPTRLERIEVEVRMLDEVFADLPRLRYLKVDAEGGEYHILRGGRGLIERHRPLVTFEFGGNSIGEYGITSQDMWDLWQALDYRLVDIDGVAMVDADCFNRSVEEQRLWDYIAIPAENEAMAGTVRAVLRGAH
;
A
#
# COMPACT_ATOMS: atom_id res chain seq x y z
N MET A 1 -26.49 -21.58 -7.83
CA MET A 1 -25.96 -22.21 -6.60
C MET A 1 -25.33 -21.10 -5.78
N PRO A 2 -25.75 -20.81 -4.54
CA PRO A 2 -25.04 -19.84 -3.71
C PRO A 2 -23.66 -20.38 -3.33
N THR A 3 -22.65 -19.51 -3.31
CA THR A 3 -21.29 -19.83 -2.87
C THR A 3 -21.31 -20.28 -1.41
N ARG A 4 -20.69 -21.42 -1.10
CA ARG A 4 -20.56 -21.92 0.27
C ARG A 4 -19.30 -21.32 0.90
N LEU A 5 -19.49 -20.54 1.95
CA LEU A 5 -18.40 -19.98 2.75
C LEU A 5 -18.00 -20.96 3.87
N GLU A 6 -16.71 -21.17 4.04
CA GLU A 6 -16.13 -21.94 5.13
C GLU A 6 -14.97 -21.14 5.74
N ARG A 7 -14.82 -21.19 7.06
CA ARG A 7 -13.69 -20.56 7.76
C ARG A 7 -12.62 -21.61 7.99
N ILE A 8 -11.39 -21.28 7.60
CA ILE A 8 -10.21 -22.11 7.85
C ILE A 8 -9.24 -21.36 8.75
N GLU A 9 -8.52 -22.10 9.59
CA GLU A 9 -7.40 -21.55 10.35
C GLU A 9 -6.14 -21.57 9.49
N VAL A 10 -5.41 -20.46 9.49
CA VAL A 10 -4.15 -20.30 8.75
C VAL A 10 -3.09 -19.70 9.67
N GLU A 11 -1.84 -20.05 9.43
CA GLU A 11 -0.71 -19.42 10.11
C GLU A 11 -0.50 -18.01 9.55
N VAL A 12 -0.31 -17.03 10.44
CA VAL A 12 -0.01 -15.64 10.08
C VAL A 12 1.37 -15.29 10.61
N ARG A 13 2.21 -14.69 9.76
CA ARG A 13 3.57 -14.25 10.10
C ARG A 13 3.81 -12.82 9.63
N MET A 14 4.68 -12.11 10.34
CA MET A 14 5.09 -10.76 9.93
C MET A 14 5.97 -10.82 8.69
N LEU A 15 5.80 -9.88 7.77
CA LEU A 15 6.60 -9.80 6.56
C LEU A 15 8.10 -9.67 6.90
N ASP A 16 8.44 -8.89 7.93
CA ASP A 16 9.81 -8.72 8.46
C ASP A 16 10.47 -10.04 8.86
N GLU A 17 9.71 -10.99 9.42
CA GLU A 17 10.23 -12.30 9.81
C GLU A 17 10.41 -13.22 8.62
N VAL A 18 9.47 -13.20 7.67
CA VAL A 18 9.49 -14.08 6.50
C VAL A 18 10.65 -13.72 5.58
N PHE A 19 10.97 -12.43 5.46
CA PHE A 19 12.01 -11.93 4.57
C PHE A 19 13.19 -11.28 5.31
N ALA A 20 13.46 -11.68 6.56
CA ALA A 20 14.54 -11.12 7.38
C ALA A 20 15.90 -11.12 6.65
N ASP A 21 16.22 -12.21 5.97
CA ASP A 21 17.49 -12.42 5.25
C ASP A 21 17.47 -11.97 3.78
N LEU A 22 16.41 -11.29 3.33
CA LEU A 22 16.30 -10.85 1.95
C LEU A 22 17.40 -9.80 1.66
N PRO A 23 18.34 -10.06 0.73
CA PRO A 23 19.49 -9.18 0.53
C PRO A 23 19.08 -7.84 -0.11
N ARG A 24 17.98 -7.84 -0.85
CA ARG A 24 17.51 -6.65 -1.58
C ARG A 24 16.02 -6.77 -1.91
N LEU A 25 15.24 -5.77 -1.49
CA LEU A 25 13.89 -5.51 -1.96
C LEU A 25 13.91 -4.23 -2.83
N ARG A 26 13.21 -4.27 -3.96
CA ARG A 26 13.07 -3.10 -4.87
C ARG A 26 11.62 -2.76 -5.18
N TYR A 27 10.76 -3.77 -5.11
CA TYR A 27 9.35 -3.64 -5.40
C TYR A 27 8.55 -4.60 -4.51
N LEU A 28 7.41 -4.15 -4.02
CA LEU A 28 6.45 -4.91 -3.22
C LEU A 28 5.03 -4.64 -3.75
N LYS A 29 4.26 -5.67 -4.06
CA LYS A 29 2.81 -5.57 -4.29
C LYS A 29 2.08 -6.16 -3.09
N VAL A 30 1.05 -5.49 -2.62
CA VAL A 30 0.19 -5.94 -1.52
C VAL A 30 -1.26 -5.86 -1.98
N ASP A 31 -1.93 -7.01 -2.00
CA ASP A 31 -3.31 -7.17 -2.44
C ASP A 31 -3.83 -8.37 -1.65
N ALA A 32 -4.57 -8.08 -0.57
CA ALA A 32 -4.85 -9.02 0.50
C ALA A 32 -6.29 -8.95 0.99
N GLU A 33 -7.20 -8.50 0.11
CA GLU A 33 -8.65 -8.41 0.35
C GLU A 33 -8.97 -7.75 1.71
N GLY A 34 -8.19 -6.74 2.10
CA GLY A 34 -8.38 -5.99 3.34
C GLY A 34 -7.23 -6.07 4.35
N GLY A 35 -6.35 -7.05 4.22
CA GLY A 35 -5.20 -7.26 5.12
C GLY A 35 -4.02 -6.30 4.89
N GLU A 36 -4.11 -5.34 3.98
CA GLU A 36 -2.95 -4.60 3.46
C GLU A 36 -2.23 -3.80 4.54
N TYR A 37 -2.98 -3.09 5.39
CA TYR A 37 -2.41 -2.33 6.49
C TYR A 37 -1.60 -3.22 7.44
N HIS A 38 -2.12 -4.41 7.78
CA HIS A 38 -1.45 -5.32 8.70
C HIS A 38 -0.18 -5.92 8.10
N ILE A 39 -0.21 -6.27 6.80
CA ILE A 39 0.97 -6.74 6.07
C ILE A 39 2.05 -5.65 6.06
N LEU A 40 1.68 -4.42 5.68
CA LEU A 40 2.60 -3.30 5.59
C LEU A 40 3.18 -2.93 6.96
N ARG A 41 2.35 -2.90 8.00
CA ARG A 41 2.77 -2.67 9.38
C ARG A 41 3.74 -3.76 9.87
N GLY A 42 3.47 -5.03 9.56
CA GLY A 42 4.36 -6.17 9.87
C GLY A 42 5.61 -6.24 8.98
N GLY A 43 5.70 -5.43 7.93
CA GLY A 43 6.85 -5.30 7.03
C GLY A 43 7.59 -3.98 7.16
N ARG A 44 7.32 -3.22 8.22
CA ARG A 44 7.87 -1.88 8.41
C ARG A 44 9.40 -1.87 8.36
N GLY A 45 10.07 -2.80 9.04
CA GLY A 45 11.53 -2.86 9.08
C GLY A 45 12.16 -3.16 7.72
N LEU A 46 11.52 -4.02 6.91
CA LEU A 46 11.90 -4.30 5.52
C LEU A 46 11.76 -3.06 4.65
N ILE A 47 10.63 -2.36 4.75
CA ILE A 47 10.32 -1.18 3.95
C ILE A 47 11.26 -0.02 4.31
N GLU A 48 11.54 0.20 5.60
CA GLU A 48 12.52 1.18 6.08
C GLU A 48 13.93 0.87 5.56
N ARG A 49 14.36 -0.41 5.66
CA ARG A 49 15.71 -0.83 5.28
C ARG A 49 15.97 -0.78 3.78
N HIS A 50 15.01 -1.25 2.98
CA HIS A 50 15.24 -1.44 1.54
C HIS A 50 14.69 -0.33 0.65
N ARG A 51 13.80 0.52 1.19
CA ARG A 51 13.18 1.63 0.47
C ARG A 51 12.55 1.21 -0.88
N PRO A 52 11.73 0.14 -0.95
CA PRO A 52 11.18 -0.33 -2.23
C PRO A 52 10.09 0.61 -2.77
N LEU A 53 9.81 0.53 -4.06
CA LEU A 53 8.52 0.97 -4.60
C LEU A 53 7.43 0.03 -4.08
N VAL A 54 6.31 0.54 -3.58
CA VAL A 54 5.21 -0.33 -3.11
C VAL A 54 3.94 0.00 -3.86
N THR A 55 3.25 -1.01 -4.38
CA THR A 55 1.88 -0.90 -4.89
C THR A 55 0.96 -1.64 -3.94
N PHE A 56 -0.17 -1.05 -3.56
CA PHE A 56 -1.11 -1.70 -2.67
C PHE A 56 -2.56 -1.37 -3.05
N GLU A 57 -3.47 -2.32 -2.85
CA GLU A 57 -4.90 -2.07 -2.91
C GLU A 57 -5.45 -1.64 -1.56
N PHE A 58 -6.26 -0.59 -1.51
CA PHE A 58 -6.84 -0.12 -0.25
C PHE A 58 -8.21 0.51 -0.47
N GLY A 59 -9.20 0.13 0.33
CA GLY A 59 -10.57 0.59 0.16
C GLY A 59 -11.55 -0.05 1.13
N GLY A 60 -12.83 -0.06 0.77
CA GLY A 60 -13.96 -0.42 1.66
C GLY A 60 -13.80 -1.72 2.46
N ASN A 61 -13.33 -2.79 1.82
CA ASN A 61 -13.11 -4.08 2.49
C ASN A 61 -12.02 -3.98 3.57
N SER A 62 -10.92 -3.27 3.28
CA SER A 62 -9.82 -3.04 4.22
C SER A 62 -10.27 -2.32 5.49
N ILE A 63 -11.10 -1.28 5.35
CA ILE A 63 -11.57 -0.46 6.48
C ILE A 63 -12.56 -1.22 7.36
N GLY A 64 -13.53 -1.90 6.74
CA GLY A 64 -14.65 -2.53 7.45
C GLY A 64 -14.28 -3.82 8.19
N GLU A 65 -13.48 -4.70 7.57
CA GLU A 65 -13.23 -6.04 8.11
C GLU A 65 -12.20 -6.05 9.24
N TYR A 66 -11.25 -5.11 9.22
CA TYR A 66 -10.12 -5.06 10.14
C TYR A 66 -10.15 -3.89 11.12
N GLY A 67 -11.18 -3.02 11.06
CA GLY A 67 -11.35 -1.91 12.00
C GLY A 67 -10.27 -0.84 11.91
N ILE A 68 -9.70 -0.67 10.72
CA ILE A 68 -8.69 0.35 10.40
C ILE A 68 -9.34 1.52 9.67
N THR A 69 -8.68 2.68 9.68
CA THR A 69 -9.11 3.87 8.95
C THR A 69 -8.15 4.20 7.81
N SER A 70 -8.58 5.03 6.85
CA SER A 70 -7.68 5.60 5.85
C SER A 70 -6.60 6.48 6.48
N GLN A 71 -6.89 7.09 7.63
CA GLN A 71 -5.90 7.84 8.41
C GLN A 71 -4.77 6.93 8.92
N ASP A 72 -5.10 5.71 9.39
CA ASP A 72 -4.08 4.77 9.86
C ASP A 72 -3.10 4.38 8.74
N MET A 73 -3.65 4.13 7.54
CA MET A 73 -2.83 3.83 6.35
C MET A 73 -1.98 5.03 5.93
N TRP A 74 -2.56 6.23 5.92
CA TRP A 74 -1.82 7.46 5.66
C TRP A 74 -0.66 7.66 6.65
N ASP A 75 -0.93 7.55 7.95
CA ASP A 75 0.04 7.76 9.01
C ASP A 75 1.20 6.75 8.94
N LEU A 76 0.90 5.50 8.55
CA LEU A 76 1.94 4.50 8.29
C LEU A 76 2.91 4.95 7.19
N TRP A 77 2.40 5.41 6.05
CA TRP A 77 3.23 5.87 4.94
C TRP A 77 4.00 7.13 5.25
N GLN A 78 3.40 8.08 5.98
CA GLN A 78 4.09 9.29 6.43
C GLN A 78 5.21 8.98 7.43
N ALA A 79 4.98 8.06 8.38
CA ALA A 79 6.00 7.64 9.33
C ALA A 79 7.20 6.96 8.64
N LEU A 80 6.96 6.35 7.47
CA LEU A 80 7.97 5.75 6.62
C LEU A 80 8.61 6.74 5.64
N ASP A 81 8.19 8.00 5.59
CA ASP A 81 8.64 8.99 4.60
C ASP A 81 8.43 8.53 3.14
N TYR A 82 7.18 8.19 2.82
CA TYR A 82 6.73 7.84 1.47
C TYR A 82 5.71 8.86 0.95
N ARG A 83 5.70 9.03 -0.37
CA ARG A 83 4.69 9.78 -1.11
C ARG A 83 3.72 8.82 -1.75
N LEU A 84 2.44 9.15 -1.76
CA LEU A 84 1.40 8.33 -2.38
C LEU A 84 0.93 8.96 -3.70
N VAL A 85 0.71 8.11 -4.69
CA VAL A 85 -0.04 8.43 -5.91
C VAL A 85 -1.06 7.33 -6.17
N ASP A 86 -2.19 7.65 -6.78
CA ASP A 86 -3.10 6.62 -7.30
C ASP A 86 -2.63 6.10 -8.67
N ILE A 87 -3.32 5.08 -9.18
CA ILE A 87 -3.03 4.48 -10.49
C ILE A 87 -3.26 5.43 -11.68
N ASP A 88 -4.03 6.50 -11.52
CA ASP A 88 -4.18 7.56 -12.53
C ASP A 88 -3.04 8.60 -12.46
N GLY A 89 -2.10 8.43 -11.52
CA GLY A 89 -0.97 9.33 -11.33
C GLY A 89 -1.36 10.67 -10.71
N VAL A 90 -2.47 10.72 -9.96
CA VAL A 90 -2.83 11.82 -9.07
C VAL A 90 -2.06 11.64 -7.77
N ALA A 91 -1.39 12.71 -7.32
CA ALA A 91 -0.64 12.68 -6.07
C ALA A 91 -1.57 12.93 -4.88
N MET A 92 -1.42 12.13 -3.83
CA MET A 92 -2.09 12.36 -2.55
C MET A 92 -1.24 13.36 -1.77
N VAL A 93 -1.65 14.62 -1.83
CA VAL A 93 -0.84 15.74 -1.31
C VAL A 93 -0.95 15.90 0.21
N ASP A 94 -2.00 15.35 0.82
CA ASP A 94 -2.27 15.36 2.25
C ASP A 94 -3.23 14.22 2.65
N ALA A 95 -3.46 14.07 3.96
CA ALA A 95 -4.36 13.07 4.52
C ALA A 95 -5.79 13.23 3.99
N ASP A 96 -6.29 14.46 3.89
CA ASP A 96 -7.66 14.72 3.42
C ASP A 96 -7.84 14.29 1.96
N CYS A 97 -6.83 14.50 1.11
CA CYS A 97 -6.83 14.05 -0.27
C CYS A 97 -6.86 12.52 -0.36
N PHE A 98 -6.06 11.84 0.45
CA PHE A 98 -6.06 10.38 0.50
C PHE A 98 -7.36 9.82 1.04
N ASN A 99 -7.86 10.36 2.16
CA ASN A 99 -9.12 9.97 2.78
C ASN A 99 -10.29 10.10 1.80
N ARG A 100 -10.39 11.23 1.07
CA ARG A 100 -11.42 11.40 0.03
C ARG A 100 -11.29 10.38 -1.10
N SER A 101 -10.07 10.09 -1.57
CA SER A 101 -9.84 9.09 -2.62
C SER A 101 -10.35 7.71 -2.19
N VAL A 102 -10.03 7.31 -0.96
CA VAL A 102 -10.45 6.03 -0.38
C VAL A 102 -11.95 5.97 -0.11
N GLU A 103 -12.58 7.09 0.30
CA GLU A 103 -14.03 7.19 0.52
C GLU A 103 -14.83 7.18 -0.78
N GLU A 104 -14.34 7.84 -1.83
CA GLU A 104 -15.01 7.87 -3.14
C GLU A 104 -15.00 6.49 -3.81
N GLN A 105 -14.04 5.62 -3.45
CA GLN A 105 -13.91 4.25 -3.97
C GLN A 105 -14.05 4.18 -5.49
N ARG A 106 -13.39 5.10 -6.20
CA ARG A 106 -13.28 5.04 -7.66
C ARG A 106 -12.10 4.18 -8.09
N LEU A 107 -11.05 4.17 -7.27
CA LEU A 107 -9.80 3.45 -7.47
C LEU A 107 -9.44 2.76 -6.16
N TRP A 108 -8.77 1.62 -6.26
CA TRP A 108 -8.23 0.88 -5.11
C TRP A 108 -6.70 0.83 -5.14
N ASP A 109 -6.09 0.96 -6.32
CA ASP A 109 -4.65 0.89 -6.49
C ASP A 109 -3.93 2.21 -6.17
N TYR A 110 -3.03 2.11 -5.20
CA TYR A 110 -2.11 3.16 -4.82
C TYR A 110 -0.66 2.71 -4.99
N ILE A 111 0.22 3.68 -5.19
CA ILE A 111 1.66 3.48 -5.28
C ILE A 111 2.32 4.37 -4.22
N ALA A 112 3.03 3.75 -3.29
CA ALA A 112 3.92 4.42 -2.36
C ALA A 112 5.34 4.47 -2.92
N ILE A 113 5.90 5.68 -2.95
CA ILE A 113 7.22 5.98 -3.50
C ILE A 113 8.09 6.58 -2.38
N PRO A 114 9.32 6.07 -2.13
CA PRO A 114 10.24 6.67 -1.17
C PRO A 114 10.43 8.17 -1.47
N ALA A 115 10.25 9.04 -0.47
CA ALA A 115 10.23 10.49 -0.68
C ALA A 115 11.54 11.04 -1.27
N GLU A 116 12.67 10.41 -0.95
CA GLU A 116 14.00 10.74 -1.48
C GLU A 116 14.21 10.35 -2.95
N ASN A 117 13.33 9.52 -3.53
CA ASN A 117 13.50 8.98 -4.88
C ASN A 117 12.68 9.75 -5.92
N GLU A 118 13.10 10.99 -6.20
CA GLU A 118 12.44 11.86 -7.17
C GLU A 118 12.45 11.31 -8.60
N ALA A 119 13.51 10.60 -8.98
CA ALA A 119 13.62 9.95 -10.29
C ALA A 119 12.55 8.85 -10.47
N MET A 120 12.33 8.03 -9.44
CA MET A 120 11.25 7.05 -9.44
C MET A 120 9.89 7.73 -9.50
N ALA A 121 9.68 8.78 -8.71
CA ALA A 121 8.43 9.55 -8.75
C ALA A 121 8.14 10.15 -10.14
N GLY A 122 9.18 10.66 -10.82
CA GLY A 122 9.08 11.12 -12.21
C GLY A 122 8.72 10.00 -13.18
N THR A 123 9.38 8.85 -13.05
CA THR A 123 9.14 7.66 -13.89
C THR A 123 7.72 7.14 -13.73
N VAL A 124 7.25 6.96 -12.48
CA VAL A 124 5.89 6.50 -12.20
C VAL A 124 4.87 7.42 -12.83
N ARG A 125 4.98 8.74 -12.63
CA ARG A 125 4.05 9.70 -13.26
C ARG A 125 4.07 9.64 -14.78
N ALA A 126 5.24 9.50 -15.40
CA ALA A 126 5.37 9.41 -16.85
C ALA A 126 4.74 8.14 -17.41
N VAL A 127 4.88 7.01 -16.72
CA VAL A 127 4.28 5.73 -17.12
C VAL A 127 2.75 5.78 -16.98
N LEU A 128 2.23 6.26 -15.85
CA LEU A 128 0.79 6.25 -15.58
C LEU A 128 0.01 7.24 -16.46
N ARG A 129 0.59 8.42 -16.73
CA ARG A 129 -0.07 9.43 -17.60
C ARG A 129 0.05 9.13 -19.09
N GLY A 130 0.70 8.03 -19.45
CA GLY A 130 1.10 7.72 -20.82
C GLY A 130 2.30 8.57 -21.24
N ALA A 131 3.37 7.91 -21.65
CA ALA A 131 4.39 8.55 -22.47
C ALA A 131 3.72 8.97 -23.79
N HIS A 132 3.36 10.25 -23.90
CA HIS A 132 3.04 10.87 -25.18
C HIS A 132 4.30 11.10 -25.99
#